data_AF-T0Y5Y0-F1
#
_entry.id   AF-T0Y5Y0-F1
#
_cell.length_a   1.000
_cell.length_b   1.000
_cell.length_c   1.000
_cell.angle_alpha   90.00
_cell.angle_beta   90.00
_cell.angle_gamma   90.00
#
_symmetry.space_group_name_H-M   'P 1'
#
loop_
_entity.id
_entity.type
_entity.pdbx_description
1 polymer ?
#
loop_
_entity_poly.entity_id
_entity_poly.type
_entity_poly.pdbx_seq_one_letter_code
_entity_poly.pdbx_strand_id
1 'polypeptide(L)' 'MASAFKVADQIVMLLHGKIVYRGTAEEIRACPDPEVQRFIQGRASEAELDALERL' A
#
# COMPACT_ATOMS: atom_id res chain seq x y z
N MET A 1 5.56 6.19 0.87
CA MET A 1 6.15 5.05 1.62
C MET A 1 7.58 5.26 2.16
N ALA A 2 8.33 6.29 1.74
CA ALA A 2 9.75 6.43 2.11
C ALA A 2 10.03 6.57 3.62
N SER A 3 9.15 7.20 4.41
CA SER A 3 9.32 7.33 5.86
C SER A 3 9.01 6.03 6.60
N ALA A 4 7.88 5.38 6.29
CA ALA A 4 7.46 4.13 6.90
C ALA A 4 8.55 3.05 6.78
N PHE A 5 9.18 2.93 5.62
CA PHE A 5 10.26 1.97 5.42
C PHE A 5 11.57 2.29 6.15
N LYS A 6 11.74 3.50 6.68
CA LYS A 6 12.98 3.89 7.40
C LYS A 6 12.88 3.62 8.90
N VAL A 7 11.67 3.59 9.45
CA VAL A 7 11.47 3.64 10.91
C VAL A 7 10.59 2.51 11.45
N ALA A 8 9.89 1.77 10.60
CA ALA A 8 8.95 0.74 11.05
C ALA A 8 9.61 -0.64 11.11
N ASP A 9 9.58 -1.26 12.29
CA ASP A 9 9.95 -2.67 12.47
C ASP A 9 8.87 -3.63 11.90
N GLN A 10 7.62 -3.16 11.88
CA GLN A 10 6.46 -3.89 11.39
C GLN A 10 5.51 -2.95 10.63
N ILE A 11 4.94 -3.46 9.54
CA ILE A 11 3.97 -2.78 8.69
C ILE A 11 2.73 -3.66 8.55
N VAL A 12 1.57 -3.05 8.72
CA VAL A 12 0.27 -3.66 8.46
C VAL A 12 -0.44 -2.83 7.41
N MET A 13 -0.88 -3.45 6.32
CA MET A 13 -1.68 -2.80 5.28
C MET A 13 -3.15 -3.13 5.47
N LEU A 14 -3.96 -2.08 5.59
CA LEU A 14 -5.41 -2.18 5.62
C LEU A 14 -5.99 -1.73 4.29
N LEU A 15 -6.89 -2.53 3.74
CA LEU A 15 -7.62 -2.23 2.52
C LEU A 15 -9.08 -2.66 2.69
N HIS A 16 -10.01 -1.73 2.46
CA HIS A 16 -11.46 -1.94 2.63
C HIS A 16 -11.86 -2.58 3.98
N GLY A 17 -11.25 -2.10 5.08
CA GLY A 17 -11.54 -2.59 6.43
C GLY A 17 -10.94 -3.97 6.75
N LYS A 18 -10.10 -4.53 5.87
CA LYS A 18 -9.42 -5.80 6.07
C LYS A 18 -7.92 -5.61 6.15
N ILE A 19 -7.26 -6.38 7.00
CA ILE A 19 -5.80 -6.51 6.96
C ILE A 19 -5.47 -7.43 5.78
N VAL A 20 -4.76 -6.88 4.80
CA VAL A 20 -4.34 -7.62 3.59
C VAL A 20 -2.87 -8.00 3.65
N TYR A 21 -2.09 -7.36 4.52
CA TYR A 21 -0.68 -7.70 4.73
C TYR A 21 -0.23 -7.37 6.16
N ARG A 22 0.69 -8.18 6.71
CA ARG A 22 1.44 -7.92 7.94
C ARG A 22 2.85 -8.52 7.82
N GLY A 23 3.87 -7.74 8.13
CA GLY A 23 5.28 -8.17 8.10
C GLY A 23 6.25 -7.00 8.31
N THR A 24 7.54 -7.21 8.05
CA THR A 24 8.58 -6.17 8.15
C THR A 24 8.57 -5.21 6.95
N ALA A 25 9.36 -4.14 7.05
CA ALA A 25 9.61 -3.22 5.94
C ALA A 25 10.29 -3.91 4.75
N GLU A 26 11.22 -4.83 4.98
CA GLU A 26 11.86 -5.62 3.92
C GLU A 26 10.87 -6.59 3.27
N GLU A 27 10.06 -7.29 4.07
CA GLU A 27 9.12 -8.30 3.57
C GLU A 27 8.04 -7.66 2.68
N ILE A 28 7.50 -6.49 3.07
CA ILE A 28 6.44 -5.87 2.28
C ILE A 28 6.96 -5.31 0.95
N ARG A 29 8.22 -4.88 0.90
CA ARG A 29 8.87 -4.43 -0.34
C ARG A 29 8.96 -5.56 -1.36
N ALA A 30 9.18 -6.79 -0.90
CA ALA A 30 9.27 -7.99 -1.72
C ALA A 30 7.92 -8.74 -1.89
N CYS A 31 6.83 -8.20 -1.34
CA CYS A 31 5.52 -8.84 -1.40
C CYS A 31 5.06 -9.02 -2.86
N PRO A 32 4.67 -10.24 -3.30
CA PRO A 32 4.25 -10.49 -4.67
C PRO A 32 2.80 -10.06 -4.94
N ASP A 33 2.05 -9.65 -3.92
CA ASP A 33 0.67 -9.22 -4.07
C ASP A 33 0.60 -7.92 -4.89
N PRO A 34 -0.11 -7.91 -6.04
CA PRO A 34 -0.17 -6.75 -6.91
C PRO A 34 -0.84 -5.54 -6.26
N GLU A 35 -1.82 -5.73 -5.38
CA GLU A 35 -2.51 -4.62 -4.69
C GLU A 35 -1.60 -3.96 -3.65
N VAL A 36 -0.83 -4.76 -2.92
CA VAL A 36 0.19 -4.26 -1.99
C VAL A 36 1.25 -3.45 -2.75
N GLN A 37 1.76 -3.98 -3.87
CA GLN A 37 2.73 -3.28 -4.70
C GLN A 37 2.18 -2.00 -5.32
N ARG A 38 0.93 -2.03 -5.78
CA ARG A 38 0.26 -0.86 -6.35
C ARG A 38 0.17 0.29 -5.33
N PHE A 39 -0.20 -0.02 -4.09
CA PHE A 39 -0.23 0.94 -2.99
C PHE A 39 1.17 1.48 -2.67
N ILE A 40 2.19 0.61 -2.55
CA ILE A 40 3.56 1.02 -2.25
C ILE A 40 4.12 1.97 -3.31
N GLN A 41 3.81 1.70 -4.58
CA GLN A 41 4.26 2.47 -5.73
C GLN A 41 3.44 3.76 -5.94
N GLY A 42 2.36 3.95 -5.18
CA GLY A 42 1.48 5.12 -5.32
C GLY A 42 0.75 5.17 -6.67
N ARG A 43 0.44 4.01 -7.26
CA ARG A 43 -0.27 3.94 -8.54
C ARG A 43 -1.78 3.97 -8.30
N ALA A 44 -2.46 4.87 -8.98
CA ALA A 44 -3.92 4.92 -9.07
C ALA A 44 -4.33 4.70 -10.53
N SER A 45 -5.47 4.03 -10.74
CA SER A 45 -6.09 3.97 -12.06
C SER A 45 -6.79 5.29 -12.40
N GLU A 46 -7.02 5.55 -13.69
CA GLU A 46 -7.77 6.74 -14.15
C GLU A 46 -9.15 6.82 -13.50
N ALA A 47 -9.88 5.69 -13.45
CA ALA A 47 -11.20 5.64 -12.83
C ALA A 47 -11.19 6.02 -11.33
N GLU A 48 -10.10 5.73 -10.61
CA GLU A 48 -9.96 6.09 -9.20
C GLU A 48 -9.59 7.56 -9.01
N LEU A 49 -8.78 8.11 -9.91
CA LEU A 49 -8.48 9.54 -9.93
C LEU A 49 -9.75 10.35 -10.25
N ASP A 50 -10.51 9.93 -11.27
CA ASP A 50 -11.78 10.53 -11.65
C ASP A 50 -12.81 10.50 -10.50
N ALA A 51 -12.80 9.45 -9.68
CA ALA A 51 -13.69 9.34 -8.52
C ALA A 51 -13.33 10.33 -7.40
N LEU A 52 -12.05 10.73 -7.27
CA LEU A 52 -11.60 11.72 -6.30
C LEU A 52 -12.01 13.15 -6.69
N GLU A 53 -12.06 13.46 -7.98
CA GLU A 53 -12.48 14.78 -8.49
C GLU A 53 -13.99 15.04 -8.38
N ARG A 54 -14.78 13.98 -8.15
CA ARG A 54 -16.24 14.05 -8.00
C ARG A 54 -16.71 14.14 -6.55
N LEU A 55 -15.77 14.22 -5.59
CA LEU A 55 -16.01 14.44 -4.17
C LEU A 55 -15.80 15.92 -3.80
#